data_AF-A0A1I1X3T0-F1
#
_entry.id   AF-A0A1I1X3T0-F1
#
_cell.length_a   1.000
_cell.length_b   1.000
_cell.length_c   1.000
_cell.angle_alpha   90.00
_cell.angle_beta   90.00
_cell.angle_gamma   90.00
#
_symmetry.space_group_name_H-M   'P 1'
#
loop_
_entity.id
_entity.type
_entity.pdbx_description
1 polymer ?
#
loop_
_entity_poly.entity_id
_entity_poly.type
_entity_poly.pdbx_seq_one_letter_code
_entity_poly.pdbx_strand_id
1 'polypeptide(L)'
;MKSGDLMYDIPTPIIAIVLLLAMLLAMWLGYRAGTGRQSRETEQTRSQTTAVQGSLLGLLALLLGFTFSLALARHDARSASVVSEANAIGTAWLRTDFLPAQDQVAAKADLRRYLRLRVEAGEVSADKVQRRARLTQNAEAAFDKVWALASARVQDPGGPANVSFATSLNDMIDALASRNAALDRHVPEIVLYMLFVTFVLSGAMLGFSSGTNGSKPATPVYLMLTLIVLLVFLIVDLDRPRRGIIEVDQSAMRALLNTVKLPNGS
;
A
#
# COMPACT_ATOMS: atom_id res chain seq x y z
N MET A 1 -9.19 -14.97 17.22
CA MET A 1 -9.43 -14.89 15.77
C MET A 1 -9.03 -13.49 15.33
N LYS A 2 -7.93 -13.33 14.58
CA LYS A 2 -7.65 -12.04 13.93
C LYS A 2 -8.82 -11.79 12.99
N SER A 3 -9.56 -10.70 13.17
CA SER A 3 -10.53 -10.22 12.18
C SER A 3 -9.75 -10.06 10.89
N GLY A 4 -9.85 -11.06 10.01
CA GLY A 4 -9.17 -11.05 8.74
C GLY A 4 -9.76 -9.92 7.92
N ASP A 5 -8.91 -9.03 7.46
CA ASP A 5 -9.26 -7.97 6.52
C ASP A 5 -9.72 -8.61 5.20
N LEU A 6 -10.99 -9.04 5.17
CA LEU A 6 -11.63 -9.80 4.08
C LEU A 6 -11.48 -9.06 2.74
N MET A 7 -11.44 -7.72 2.78
CA MET A 7 -11.40 -6.91 1.58
C MET A 7 -10.00 -6.89 0.94
N TYR A 8 -8.94 -7.07 1.73
CA TYR A 8 -7.55 -7.02 1.24
C TYR A 8 -7.07 -8.35 0.63
N ASP A 9 -7.75 -9.46 0.94
CA ASP A 9 -7.46 -10.76 0.36
C ASP A 9 -8.04 -10.94 -1.05
N ILE A 10 -9.11 -10.23 -1.39
CA ILE A 10 -9.81 -10.33 -2.68
C ILE A 10 -9.04 -9.54 -3.76
N PRO A 11 -8.87 -10.04 -5.00
CA PRO A 11 -8.29 -9.26 -6.09
C PRO A 11 -8.98 -7.90 -6.32
N THR A 12 -8.21 -6.82 -6.46
CA THR A 12 -8.72 -5.45 -6.69
C THR A 12 -9.71 -5.35 -7.86
N PRO A 13 -9.49 -6.03 -9.02
CA PRO A 13 -10.45 -6.00 -10.11
C PRO A 13 -11.83 -6.57 -9.74
N ILE A 14 -11.88 -7.59 -8.87
CA ILE A 14 -13.14 -8.20 -8.44
C ILE A 14 -13.94 -7.22 -7.60
N ILE A 15 -13.28 -6.50 -6.68
CA ILE A 15 -13.92 -5.45 -5.87
C ILE A 15 -14.54 -4.37 -6.77
N ALA A 16 -13.78 -3.91 -7.76
CA ALA A 16 -14.24 -2.89 -8.70
C ALA A 16 -15.44 -3.38 -9.54
N ILE A 17 -15.41 -4.61 -10.04
CA ILE A 17 -16.52 -5.21 -10.80
C ILE A 17 -17.76 -5.36 -9.92
N VAL A 18 -17.61 -5.88 -8.70
CA VAL A 18 -18.72 -6.04 -7.75
C VAL A 18 -19.33 -4.69 -7.41
N LEU A 19 -18.51 -3.66 -7.19
CA LEU A 19 -18.99 -2.29 -6.95
C LEU A 19 -19.77 -1.75 -8.14
N LEU A 20 -19.24 -1.88 -9.35
CA LEU A 20 -19.91 -1.42 -10.56
C LEU A 20 -21.27 -2.12 -10.74
N LEU A 21 -21.32 -3.44 -10.60
CA LEU A 21 -22.55 -4.21 -10.70
C LEU A 21 -23.56 -3.82 -9.61
N ALA A 22 -23.10 -3.61 -8.37
CA ALA A 22 -23.95 -3.15 -7.28
C ALA A 22 -24.52 -1.75 -7.54
N MET A 23 -23.71 -0.83 -8.04
CA MET A 23 -24.14 0.53 -8.42
C MET A 23 -25.15 0.51 -9.57
N LEU A 24 -24.92 -0.31 -10.60
CA LEU A 24 -25.83 -0.48 -11.74
C LEU A 24 -27.15 -1.11 -11.31
N LEU A 25 -27.11 -2.14 -10.46
CA LEU A 25 -28.30 -2.79 -9.91
C LEU A 25 -29.10 -1.82 -9.04
N ALA A 26 -28.42 -1.08 -8.16
CA ALA A 26 -29.05 -0.07 -7.32
C ALA A 26 -29.69 1.03 -8.16
N MET A 27 -29.00 1.51 -9.19
CA MET A 27 -29.54 2.48 -10.15
C MET A 27 -30.76 1.92 -10.90
N TRP A 28 -30.74 0.66 -11.32
CA TRP A 28 -31.89 0.03 -11.97
C TRP A 28 -33.09 -0.10 -11.03
N LEU A 29 -32.86 -0.53 -9.78
CA LEU A 29 -33.89 -0.60 -8.73
C LEU A 29 -34.47 0.78 -8.42
N GLY A 30 -33.61 1.78 -8.28
CA GLY A 30 -34.00 3.18 -8.09
C GLY A 30 -34.87 3.67 -9.24
N TYR A 31 -34.44 3.44 -10.49
CA TYR A 31 -35.20 3.79 -11.69
C TYR A 31 -36.59 3.16 -11.69
N ARG A 32 -36.70 1.86 -11.41
CA ARG A 32 -37.99 1.15 -11.33
C ARG A 32 -38.88 1.67 -10.20
N ALA A 33 -38.30 2.02 -9.06
CA ALA A 33 -39.05 2.63 -7.95
C ALA A 33 -39.53 4.05 -8.27
N GLY A 34 -38.74 4.82 -9.04
CA GLY A 34 -39.06 6.17 -9.49
C GLY A 34 -40.18 6.19 -10.53
N THR A 35 -40.13 5.29 -11.52
CA THR A 35 -41.20 5.20 -12.55
C THR A 35 -42.55 4.84 -11.94
N GLY A 36 -42.60 3.96 -10.94
CA GLY A 36 -43.83 3.64 -10.19
C GLY A 36 -44.40 4.80 -9.37
N ARG A 37 -43.60 5.85 -9.13
CA ARG A 37 -44.01 7.07 -8.40
C ARG A 37 -44.17 8.29 -9.31
N GLN A 38 -43.96 8.17 -10.62
CA GLN A 38 -44.00 9.28 -11.58
C GLN A 38 -45.30 10.10 -11.50
N SER A 39 -46.46 9.43 -11.38
CA SER A 39 -47.77 10.11 -11.31
C SER A 39 -48.06 10.78 -9.96
N ARG A 40 -47.19 10.60 -8.95
CA ARG A 40 -47.36 11.13 -7.58
C ARG A 40 -46.31 12.18 -7.20
N GLU A 41 -45.31 12.43 -8.05
CA GLU A 41 -44.28 13.45 -7.79
C GLU A 41 -44.80 14.86 -8.06
N THR A 42 -44.56 15.76 -7.12
CA THR A 42 -44.75 17.20 -7.30
C THR A 42 -43.42 17.88 -7.63
N GLU A 43 -43.48 19.06 -8.23
CA GLU A 43 -42.28 19.86 -8.56
C GLU A 43 -41.43 20.19 -7.33
N GLN A 44 -42.06 20.36 -6.16
CA GLN A 44 -41.38 20.55 -4.88
C GLN A 44 -40.58 19.30 -4.46
N THR A 45 -41.17 18.10 -4.56
CA THR A 45 -40.48 16.84 -4.22
C THR A 45 -39.31 16.56 -5.17
N ARG A 46 -39.46 16.89 -6.45
CA ARG A 46 -38.41 16.79 -7.47
C ARG A 46 -37.21 17.70 -7.19
N SER A 47 -37.48 18.94 -6.79
CA SER A 47 -36.46 19.92 -6.40
C SER A 47 -35.67 19.44 -5.18
N GLN A 48 -36.35 18.94 -4.14
CA GLN A 48 -35.71 18.37 -2.95
C GLN A 48 -34.83 17.16 -3.30
N THR A 49 -35.32 16.26 -4.16
CA THR A 49 -34.55 15.09 -4.63
C THR A 49 -33.27 15.52 -5.36
N THR A 50 -33.35 16.53 -6.22
CA THR A 50 -32.19 17.06 -6.96
C THR A 50 -31.18 17.73 -6.01
N ALA A 51 -31.65 18.49 -5.03
CA ALA A 51 -30.79 19.11 -4.02
C ALA A 51 -30.04 18.05 -3.19
N VAL A 52 -30.74 17.04 -2.68
CA VAL A 52 -30.13 15.93 -1.91
C VAL A 52 -29.15 15.13 -2.77
N GLN A 53 -29.45 14.92 -4.05
CA GLN A 53 -28.55 14.26 -5.00
C GLN A 53 -27.24 15.06 -5.17
N GLY A 54 -27.34 16.38 -5.34
CA GLY A 54 -26.18 17.27 -5.42
C GLY A 54 -25.33 17.20 -4.15
N SER A 55 -25.95 17.24 -2.97
CA SER A 55 -25.25 17.11 -1.69
C SER A 55 -24.54 15.76 -1.53
N LEU A 56 -25.17 14.65 -1.94
CA LEU A 56 -24.56 13.32 -1.89
C LEU A 56 -23.37 13.20 -2.84
N LEU A 57 -23.48 13.74 -4.06
CA LEU A 57 -22.35 13.77 -5.01
C LEU A 57 -21.19 14.63 -4.47
N GLY A 58 -21.49 15.74 -3.81
CA GLY A 58 -20.48 16.58 -3.14
C GLY A 58 -19.77 15.82 -2.01
N LEU A 59 -20.52 15.12 -1.16
CA LEU A 59 -19.96 14.29 -0.10
C LEU A 59 -19.10 13.15 -0.67
N LEU A 60 -19.55 12.51 -1.75
CA LEU A 60 -18.79 11.49 -2.46
C LEU A 60 -17.47 12.02 -2.99
N ALA A 61 -17.49 13.18 -3.66
CA ALA A 61 -16.28 13.79 -4.19
C ALA A 61 -15.27 14.09 -3.07
N LEU A 62 -15.75 14.59 -1.93
CA LEU A 62 -14.91 14.86 -0.76
C LEU A 62 -14.31 13.59 -0.15
N LEU A 63 -15.13 12.57 0.09
CA LEU A 63 -14.69 11.29 0.62
C LEU A 63 -13.68 10.60 -0.30
N LEU A 64 -13.91 10.63 -1.61
CA LEU A 64 -13.02 10.07 -2.61
C LEU A 64 -11.68 10.82 -2.64
N GLY A 65 -11.70 12.16 -2.56
CA GLY A 65 -10.50 12.97 -2.48
C GLY A 65 -9.66 12.68 -1.24
N PHE A 66 -10.28 12.61 -0.06
CA PHE A 66 -9.57 12.29 1.18
C PHE A 66 -9.03 10.86 1.22
N THR A 67 -9.79 9.89 0.72
CA THR A 67 -9.34 8.49 0.69
C THR A 67 -8.22 8.27 -0.32
N PHE A 68 -8.26 8.92 -1.48
CA PHE A 68 -7.15 8.96 -2.42
C PHE A 68 -5.90 9.60 -1.82
N SER A 69 -6.04 10.76 -1.17
CA SER A 69 -4.91 11.42 -0.49
C SER A 69 -4.28 10.54 0.60
N LEU A 70 -5.10 9.84 1.38
CA LEU A 70 -4.61 8.91 2.41
C LEU A 70 -3.89 7.70 1.81
N ALA A 71 -4.40 7.13 0.72
CA ALA A 71 -3.76 6.01 0.02
C ALA A 71 -2.40 6.44 -0.57
N LEU A 72 -2.34 7.63 -1.18
CA LEU A 72 -1.10 8.20 -1.72
C LEU A 72 -0.06 8.45 -0.62
N ALA A 73 -0.46 9.07 0.49
CA ALA A 73 0.44 9.31 1.63
C ALA A 73 1.04 8.00 2.20
N ARG A 74 0.27 6.90 2.19
CA ARG A 74 0.77 5.58 2.61
C ARG A 74 1.75 4.99 1.60
N HIS A 75 1.47 5.12 0.31
CA HIS A 75 2.40 4.72 -0.75
C HIS A 75 3.73 5.47 -0.62
N ASP A 76 3.68 6.79 -0.39
CA ASP A 76 4.87 7.62 -0.19
C ASP A 76 5.64 7.22 1.07
N ALA A 77 4.95 6.97 2.20
CA ALA A 77 5.58 6.50 3.42
C ALA A 77 6.30 5.14 3.24
N ARG A 78 5.69 4.22 2.48
CA ARG A 78 6.34 2.93 2.14
C ARG A 78 7.57 3.16 1.26
N SER A 79 7.47 4.01 0.25
CA SER A 79 8.58 4.36 -0.64
C SER A 79 9.75 4.99 0.14
N ALA A 80 9.45 5.95 1.01
CA ALA A 80 10.44 6.58 1.89
C ALA A 80 11.10 5.57 2.83
N SER A 81 10.35 4.60 3.37
CA SER A 81 10.90 3.56 4.24
C SER A 81 11.88 2.62 3.51
N VAL A 82 11.67 2.33 2.21
CA VAL A 82 12.63 1.56 1.40
C VAL A 82 13.93 2.33 1.21
N VAL A 83 13.84 3.63 0.92
CA VAL A 83 15.02 4.51 0.80
C VAL A 83 15.77 4.61 2.12
N SER A 84 15.05 4.74 3.24
CA SER A 84 15.64 4.79 4.58
C SER A 84 16.37 3.49 4.94
N GLU A 85 15.78 2.32 4.67
CA GLU A 85 16.47 1.02 4.86
C GLU A 85 17.72 0.92 3.98
N ALA A 86 17.64 1.31 2.71
CA ALA A 86 18.80 1.31 1.82
C ALA A 86 19.94 2.21 2.36
N ASN A 87 19.61 3.42 2.84
CA ASN A 87 20.61 4.34 3.40
C ASN A 87 21.24 3.79 4.70
N ALA A 88 20.44 3.15 5.57
CA ALA A 88 20.96 2.52 6.79
C ALA A 88 21.92 1.38 6.47
N ILE A 89 21.56 0.50 5.52
CA ILE A 89 22.43 -0.58 5.05
C ILE A 89 23.69 -0.02 4.40
N GLY A 90 23.59 1.03 3.58
CA GLY A 90 24.74 1.68 2.95
C GLY A 90 25.70 2.29 3.97
N THR A 91 25.16 2.89 5.04
CA THR A 91 25.96 3.40 6.15
C THR A 91 26.68 2.27 6.87
N ALA A 92 25.98 1.19 7.23
CA ALA A 92 26.58 0.02 7.87
C ALA A 92 27.66 -0.63 7.00
N TRP A 93 27.43 -0.70 5.69
CA TRP A 93 28.42 -1.17 4.72
C TRP A 93 29.71 -0.35 4.79
N LEU A 94 29.63 0.98 4.75
CA LEU A 94 30.82 1.85 4.84
C LEU A 94 31.52 1.69 6.19
N ARG A 95 30.76 1.55 7.28
CA ARG A 95 31.33 1.38 8.63
C ARG A 95 32.00 0.03 8.85
N THR A 96 31.83 -0.96 7.96
CA THR A 96 32.68 -2.15 7.98
C THR A 96 34.15 -1.83 7.74
N ASP A 97 34.48 -0.70 7.10
CA ASP A 97 35.87 -0.26 6.86
C ASP A 97 36.58 0.18 8.16
N PHE A 98 35.83 0.35 9.25
CA PHE A 98 36.40 0.64 10.56
C PHE A 98 36.86 -0.62 11.30
N LEU A 99 36.49 -1.80 10.79
CA LEU A 99 36.87 -3.08 11.38
C LEU A 99 38.30 -3.46 10.99
N PRO A 100 38.99 -4.28 11.81
CA PRO A 100 40.24 -4.90 11.41
C PRO A 100 40.09 -5.71 10.11
N ALA A 101 41.13 -5.75 9.29
CA ALA A 101 41.11 -6.38 7.96
C ALA A 101 40.60 -7.84 7.96
N GLN A 102 40.89 -8.59 9.03
CA GLN A 102 40.42 -9.97 9.23
C GLN A 102 38.89 -10.10 9.29
N ASP A 103 38.19 -9.07 9.79
CA ASP A 103 36.74 -9.08 9.99
C ASP A 103 35.99 -8.34 8.89
N GLN A 104 36.64 -7.35 8.26
CA GLN A 104 36.05 -6.51 7.23
C GLN A 104 35.48 -7.35 6.07
N VAL A 105 36.23 -8.36 5.60
CA VAL A 105 35.81 -9.22 4.48
C VAL A 105 34.58 -10.05 4.85
N ALA A 106 34.57 -10.64 6.06
CA ALA A 106 33.45 -11.44 6.55
C ALA A 106 32.19 -10.57 6.74
N ALA A 107 32.33 -9.41 7.39
CA ALA A 107 31.22 -8.47 7.61
C ALA A 107 30.63 -7.96 6.29
N LYS A 108 31.47 -7.58 5.30
CA LYS A 108 31.02 -7.20 3.96
C LYS A 108 30.32 -8.35 3.24
N ALA A 109 30.86 -9.57 3.30
CA ALA A 109 30.24 -10.73 2.66
C ALA A 109 28.83 -11.01 3.19
N ASP A 110 28.66 -11.00 4.52
CA ASP A 110 27.36 -11.25 5.15
C ASP A 110 26.39 -10.07 4.96
N LEU A 111 26.83 -8.81 5.02
CA LEU A 111 25.97 -7.65 4.70
C LEU A 111 25.51 -7.62 3.24
N ARG A 112 26.40 -7.93 2.28
CA ARG A 112 26.00 -8.03 0.86
C ARG A 112 25.02 -9.18 0.65
N ARG A 113 25.23 -10.30 1.34
CA ARG A 113 24.29 -11.44 1.31
C ARG A 113 22.93 -11.04 1.88
N TYR A 114 22.91 -10.37 3.03
CA TYR A 114 21.70 -9.82 3.63
C TYR A 114 20.96 -8.93 2.63
N LEU A 115 21.63 -7.91 2.07
CA LEU A 115 21.04 -6.98 1.12
C LEU A 115 20.47 -7.69 -0.11
N ARG A 116 21.20 -8.64 -0.70
CA ARG A 116 20.71 -9.41 -1.86
C ARG A 116 19.44 -10.18 -1.54
N LEU A 117 19.39 -10.87 -0.39
CA LEU A 117 18.21 -11.63 0.03
C LEU A 117 17.02 -10.71 0.31
N ARG A 118 17.26 -9.50 0.82
CA ARG A 118 16.22 -8.47 1.03
C ARG A 118 15.67 -7.93 -0.29
N VAL A 119 16.53 -7.66 -1.28
CA VAL A 119 16.11 -7.26 -2.64
C VAL A 119 15.23 -8.36 -3.24
N GLU A 120 15.70 -9.62 -3.22
CA GLU A 120 14.94 -10.74 -3.76
C GLU A 120 13.59 -10.92 -3.03
N ALA A 121 13.57 -10.79 -1.71
CA ALA A 121 12.34 -10.87 -0.92
C ALA A 121 11.33 -9.74 -1.26
N GLY A 122 11.83 -8.56 -1.64
CA GLY A 122 11.02 -7.42 -2.07
C GLY A 122 10.41 -7.58 -3.46
N GLU A 123 11.07 -8.35 -4.35
CA GLU A 123 10.63 -8.60 -5.73
C GLU A 123 9.74 -9.86 -5.85
N VAL A 124 9.62 -10.66 -4.79
CA VAL A 124 8.75 -11.83 -4.79
C VAL A 124 7.29 -11.39 -4.73
N SER A 125 6.54 -11.79 -5.76
CA SER A 125 5.08 -11.61 -5.87
C SER A 125 4.34 -12.00 -4.58
N ALA A 126 3.31 -11.24 -4.23
CA ALA A 126 2.62 -11.39 -2.94
C ALA A 126 2.00 -12.77 -2.68
N ASP A 127 1.63 -13.50 -3.73
CA ASP A 127 1.09 -14.88 -3.68
C ASP A 127 2.12 -15.90 -3.18
N LYS A 128 3.42 -15.64 -3.38
CA LYS A 128 4.51 -16.57 -3.01
C LYS A 128 4.97 -16.37 -1.56
N VAL A 129 4.02 -16.43 -0.62
CA VAL A 129 4.25 -16.17 0.82
C VAL A 129 5.37 -17.04 1.39
N GLN A 130 5.40 -18.34 1.10
CA GLN A 130 6.41 -19.26 1.60
C GLN A 130 7.82 -18.95 1.08
N ARG A 131 7.95 -18.61 -0.21
CA ARG A 131 9.25 -18.23 -0.79
C ARG A 131 9.78 -16.97 -0.14
N ARG A 132 8.92 -15.97 0.04
CA ARG A 132 9.28 -14.71 0.70
C ARG A 132 9.71 -14.95 2.15
N ALA A 133 8.97 -15.75 2.91
CA ALA A 133 9.32 -16.09 4.30
C ALA A 133 10.71 -16.74 4.39
N ARG A 134 11.03 -17.67 3.48
CA ARG A 134 12.37 -18.29 3.41
C ARG A 134 13.48 -17.28 3.12
N LEU A 135 13.24 -16.33 2.19
CA LEU A 135 14.22 -15.28 1.88
C LEU A 135 14.43 -14.34 3.06
N THR A 136 13.37 -13.95 3.76
CA THR A 136 13.44 -13.14 4.97
C THR A 136 14.22 -13.85 6.08
N GLN A 137 13.91 -15.12 6.35
CA GLN A 137 14.63 -15.92 7.35
C GLN A 137 16.12 -16.07 7.00
N ASN A 138 16.44 -16.29 5.72
CA ASN A 138 17.84 -16.37 5.28
C ASN A 138 18.56 -15.02 5.39
N ALA A 139 17.84 -13.90 5.23
CA ALA A 139 18.40 -12.56 5.43
C ALA A 139 18.70 -12.35 6.91
N GLU A 140 17.75 -12.64 7.80
CA GLU A 140 17.93 -12.57 9.26
C GLU A 140 19.16 -13.39 9.69
N ALA A 141 19.29 -14.63 9.23
CA ALA A 141 20.46 -15.46 9.54
C ALA A 141 21.80 -14.89 9.01
N ALA A 142 21.79 -14.08 7.94
CA ALA A 142 22.99 -13.37 7.49
C ALA A 142 23.29 -12.14 8.36
N PHE A 143 22.24 -11.40 8.77
CA PHE A 143 22.36 -10.27 9.68
C PHE A 143 22.88 -10.71 11.05
N ASP A 144 22.39 -11.82 11.60
CA ASP A 144 22.80 -12.36 12.91
C ASP A 144 24.30 -12.60 13.01
N LYS A 145 24.95 -13.01 11.91
CA LYS A 145 26.40 -13.19 11.86
C LYS A 145 27.15 -11.86 11.98
N VAL A 146 26.67 -10.83 11.28
CA VAL A 146 27.24 -9.47 11.34
C VAL A 146 27.04 -8.88 12.73
N TRP A 147 25.86 -9.10 13.32
CA TRP A 147 25.55 -8.67 14.68
C TRP A 147 26.43 -9.36 15.74
N ALA A 148 26.63 -10.67 15.62
CA ALA A 148 27.51 -11.43 16.51
C ALA A 148 28.96 -10.94 16.44
N LEU A 149 29.46 -10.64 15.23
CA LEU A 149 30.78 -10.05 15.03
C LEU A 149 30.89 -8.68 15.72
N ALA A 150 29.92 -7.79 15.51
CA ALA A 150 29.90 -6.47 16.15
C ALA A 150 29.86 -6.59 17.68
N SER A 151 29.02 -7.49 18.20
CA SER A 151 28.85 -7.71 19.64
C SER A 151 30.14 -8.21 20.30
N ALA A 152 30.85 -9.15 19.67
CA ALA A 152 32.13 -9.64 20.17
C ALA A 152 33.21 -8.55 20.21
N ARG A 153 33.22 -7.65 19.21
CA ARG A 153 34.21 -6.55 19.11
C ARG A 153 33.98 -5.39 20.08
N VAL A 154 32.77 -5.22 20.59
CA VAL A 154 32.47 -4.21 21.61
C VAL A 154 32.89 -4.67 23.02
N GLN A 155 33.04 -5.98 23.25
CA GLN A 155 33.47 -6.54 24.54
C GLN A 155 35.00 -6.50 24.76
N ASP A 156 35.78 -6.60 23.69
CA ASP A 156 37.20 -6.19 23.68
C ASP A 156 37.27 -4.68 23.97
N PRO A 157 38.25 -4.09 24.69
CA PRO A 157 38.26 -2.66 25.06
C PRO A 157 38.06 -1.75 23.84
N GLY A 158 36.80 -1.49 23.53
CA GLY A 158 36.38 -1.16 22.18
C GLY A 158 36.65 0.31 21.89
N GLY A 159 37.36 0.58 20.79
CA GLY A 159 37.52 1.94 20.29
C GLY A 159 36.20 2.52 19.75
N PRO A 160 36.09 3.86 19.61
CA PRO A 160 34.90 4.53 19.04
C PRO A 160 34.42 3.97 17.69
N ALA A 161 35.32 3.34 16.92
CA ALA A 161 35.03 2.69 15.65
C ALA A 161 34.07 1.47 15.79
N ASN A 162 34.28 0.61 16.80
CA ASN A 162 33.44 -0.57 17.03
C ASN A 162 32.03 -0.16 17.48
N VAL A 163 31.93 0.85 18.33
CA VAL A 163 30.65 1.44 18.74
C VAL A 163 29.93 2.04 17.53
N SER A 164 30.63 2.80 16.70
CA SER A 164 30.06 3.39 15.47
C SER A 164 29.50 2.33 14.52
N PHE A 165 30.21 1.20 14.34
CA PHE A 165 29.71 0.07 13.55
C PHE A 165 28.47 -0.57 14.18
N ALA A 166 28.50 -0.88 15.48
CA ALA A 166 27.36 -1.44 16.20
C ALA A 166 26.12 -0.54 16.12
N THR A 167 26.28 0.78 16.28
CA THR A 167 25.19 1.75 16.11
C THR A 167 24.59 1.68 14.70
N SER A 168 25.40 1.56 13.64
CA SER A 168 24.84 1.47 12.28
C SER A 168 24.05 0.17 12.04
N LEU A 169 24.39 -0.92 12.71
CA LEU A 169 23.59 -2.14 12.66
C LEU A 169 22.28 -1.98 13.43
N ASN A 170 22.28 -1.23 14.53
CA ASN A 170 21.05 -0.86 15.23
C ASN A 170 20.15 0.01 14.33
N ASP A 171 20.71 1.01 13.65
CA ASP A 171 19.97 1.86 12.71
C ASP A 171 19.34 1.03 11.56
N MET A 172 20.00 -0.04 11.11
CA MET A 172 19.42 -0.99 10.15
C MET A 172 18.20 -1.73 10.72
N ILE A 173 18.23 -2.14 11.99
CA ILE A 173 17.10 -2.79 12.67
C ILE A 173 15.92 -1.81 12.75
N ASP A 174 16.17 -0.56 13.15
CA ASP A 174 15.13 0.47 13.27
C ASP A 174 14.50 0.81 11.91
N ALA A 175 15.32 0.90 10.85
CA ALA A 175 14.83 1.13 9.49
C ALA A 175 14.00 -0.07 8.98
N LEU A 176 14.40 -1.30 9.28
CA LEU A 176 13.65 -2.51 8.96
C LEU A 176 12.29 -2.55 9.69
N ALA A 177 12.28 -2.24 11.00
CA ALA A 177 11.06 -2.17 11.79
C ALA A 177 10.10 -1.11 11.23
N SER A 178 10.62 0.06 10.86
CA SER A 178 9.86 1.14 10.25
C SER A 178 9.26 0.75 8.90
N ARG A 179 10.03 0.06 8.04
CA ARG A 179 9.52 -0.47 6.76
C ARG A 179 8.43 -1.51 6.97
N ASN A 180 8.60 -2.44 7.90
CA ASN A 180 7.58 -3.45 8.20
C ASN A 180 6.29 -2.79 8.71
N ALA A 181 6.41 -1.83 9.64
CA ALA A 181 5.26 -1.07 10.13
C ALA A 181 4.56 -0.25 9.03
N ALA A 182 5.29 0.25 8.02
CA ALA A 182 4.69 0.93 6.87
C ALA A 182 3.95 -0.04 5.92
N LEU A 183 4.45 -1.27 5.78
CA LEU A 183 3.82 -2.31 4.96
C LEU A 183 2.54 -2.86 5.61
N ASP A 184 2.48 -2.94 6.93
CA ASP A 184 1.31 -3.46 7.66
C ASP A 184 0.18 -2.43 7.79
N ARG A 185 0.45 -1.15 7.49
CA ARG A 185 -0.56 -0.09 7.51
C ARG A 185 -1.41 -0.12 6.23
N HIS A 186 -2.71 -0.38 6.37
CA HIS A 186 -3.74 -0.22 5.33
C HIS A 186 -4.87 0.72 5.76
N VAL A 187 -5.62 1.27 4.80
CA VAL A 187 -6.82 2.09 5.07
C VAL A 187 -7.80 1.25 5.89
N PRO A 188 -8.38 1.79 6.98
CA PRO A 188 -9.36 1.04 7.76
C PRO A 188 -10.52 0.59 6.87
N GLU A 189 -10.88 -0.70 6.91
CA GLU A 189 -11.92 -1.27 6.05
C GLU A 189 -13.26 -0.55 6.19
N ILE A 190 -13.56 -0.04 7.38
CA ILE A 190 -14.76 0.75 7.65
C ILE A 190 -14.92 1.96 6.71
N VAL A 191 -13.81 2.61 6.34
CA VAL A 191 -13.82 3.74 5.41
C VAL A 191 -14.17 3.27 4.00
N LEU A 192 -13.63 2.12 3.58
CA LEU A 192 -13.94 1.50 2.29
C LEU A 192 -15.40 1.02 2.23
N TYR A 193 -15.93 0.43 3.31
CA TYR A 193 -17.34 0.04 3.40
C TYR A 193 -18.27 1.25 3.34
N MET A 194 -17.95 2.33 4.05
CA MET A 194 -18.72 3.56 4.02
C MET A 194 -18.74 4.16 2.60
N LEU A 195 -17.59 4.19 1.92
CA LEU A 195 -17.51 4.56 0.50
C LEU A 195 -18.43 3.69 -0.37
N PHE A 196 -18.34 2.36 -0.22
CA PHE A 196 -19.13 1.39 -0.98
C PHE A 196 -20.64 1.65 -0.83
N VAL A 197 -21.11 1.79 0.40
CA VAL A 197 -22.51 2.08 0.72
C VAL A 197 -22.92 3.42 0.10
N THR A 198 -22.09 4.45 0.22
CA THR A 198 -22.42 5.78 -0.30
C THR A 198 -22.51 5.76 -1.82
N PHE A 199 -21.61 5.08 -2.53
CA PHE A 199 -21.67 4.93 -3.99
C PHE A 199 -22.92 4.18 -4.46
N VAL A 200 -23.29 3.10 -3.76
CA VAL A 200 -24.50 2.33 -4.07
C VAL A 200 -25.76 3.17 -3.84
N LEU A 201 -25.84 3.92 -2.74
CA LEU A 201 -26.95 4.83 -2.46
C LEU A 201 -27.05 5.96 -3.49
N SER A 202 -25.92 6.54 -3.90
CA SER A 202 -25.91 7.56 -4.96
C SER A 202 -26.34 6.99 -6.31
N GLY A 203 -25.92 5.76 -6.65
CA GLY A 203 -26.41 5.04 -7.82
C GLY A 203 -27.93 4.85 -7.79
N ALA A 204 -28.48 4.39 -6.64
CA ALA A 204 -29.92 4.26 -6.45
C ALA A 204 -30.65 5.58 -6.63
N MET A 205 -30.12 6.67 -6.06
CA MET A 205 -30.75 7.98 -6.14
C MET A 205 -30.73 8.58 -7.56
N LEU A 206 -29.63 8.40 -8.30
CA LEU A 206 -29.54 8.76 -9.72
C LEU A 206 -30.58 8.01 -10.56
N GLY A 207 -30.74 6.72 -10.28
CA GLY A 207 -31.77 5.90 -10.88
C GLY A 207 -33.17 6.42 -10.58
N PHE A 208 -33.45 6.65 -9.29
CA PHE A 208 -34.75 7.14 -8.81
C PHE A 208 -35.14 8.47 -9.46
N SER A 209 -34.24 9.45 -9.46
CA SER A 209 -34.42 10.75 -10.12
C SER A 209 -34.70 10.60 -11.62
N SER A 210 -33.99 9.70 -12.32
CA SER A 210 -34.27 9.43 -13.74
C SER A 210 -35.67 8.83 -13.93
N GLY A 211 -36.07 7.90 -13.06
CA GLY A 211 -37.37 7.22 -13.10
C GLY A 211 -38.55 8.15 -12.87
N THR A 212 -38.46 9.05 -11.88
CA THR A 212 -39.52 10.05 -11.64
C THR A 212 -39.59 11.07 -12.77
N ASN A 213 -38.48 11.31 -13.48
CA ASN A 213 -38.43 12.16 -14.66
C ASN A 213 -38.96 11.52 -15.95
N GLY A 214 -39.37 10.24 -15.91
CA GLY A 214 -39.86 9.52 -17.08
C GLY A 214 -38.81 9.28 -18.17
N SER A 215 -37.53 9.52 -17.86
CA SER A 215 -36.42 9.41 -18.80
C SER A 215 -35.43 8.34 -18.34
N LYS A 216 -34.82 7.62 -19.28
CA LYS A 216 -33.74 6.69 -18.92
C LYS A 216 -32.52 7.50 -18.40
N PRO A 217 -31.69 6.93 -17.51
CA PRO A 217 -30.44 7.56 -17.10
C PRO A 217 -29.62 7.94 -18.33
N ALA A 218 -29.13 9.18 -18.38
CA ALA A 218 -28.37 9.70 -19.51
C ALA A 218 -26.98 9.05 -19.60
N THR A 219 -26.41 8.99 -20.81
CA THR A 219 -25.07 8.43 -21.07
C THR A 219 -23.98 8.95 -20.13
N PRO A 220 -23.90 10.26 -19.79
CA PRO A 220 -22.90 10.77 -18.85
C PRO A 220 -22.96 10.15 -17.44
N VAL A 221 -24.12 9.65 -17.01
CA VAL A 221 -24.26 8.98 -15.71
C VAL A 221 -23.44 7.69 -15.68
N TYR A 222 -23.52 6.87 -16.73
CA TYR A 222 -22.73 5.64 -16.83
C TYR A 222 -21.22 5.92 -16.87
N LEU A 223 -20.81 6.98 -17.57
CA LEU A 223 -19.42 7.44 -17.58
C LEU A 223 -18.96 7.82 -16.17
N MET A 224 -19.78 8.57 -15.43
CA MET A 224 -19.49 8.97 -14.05
C MET A 224 -19.36 7.76 -13.11
N LEU A 225 -20.27 6.78 -13.18
CA LEU A 225 -20.17 5.55 -12.38
C LEU A 225 -18.88 4.77 -12.69
N THR A 226 -18.52 4.71 -13.97
CA THR A 226 -17.28 4.04 -14.43
C THR A 226 -16.05 4.76 -13.88
N LEU A 227 -16.02 6.10 -13.93
CA LEU A 227 -14.93 6.91 -13.39
C LEU A 227 -14.79 6.73 -11.86
N ILE A 228 -15.91 6.70 -11.14
CA ILE A 228 -15.92 6.43 -9.69
C ILE A 228 -15.30 5.07 -9.39
N VAL A 229 -15.71 4.02 -10.11
CA VAL A 229 -15.18 2.67 -9.93
C VAL A 229 -13.68 2.61 -10.25
N LEU A 230 -13.23 3.31 -11.30
CA LEU A 230 -11.81 3.41 -11.65
C LEU A 230 -11.01 4.12 -10.54
N LEU A 231 -11.56 5.18 -9.95
CA LEU A 231 -10.91 5.88 -8.84
C LEU A 231 -10.85 5.00 -7.59
N VAL A 232 -11.91 4.26 -7.27
CA VAL A 232 -11.89 3.28 -6.16
C VAL A 232 -10.87 2.18 -6.43
N PHE A 233 -10.80 1.68 -7.67
CA PHE A 233 -9.77 0.73 -8.07
C PHE A 233 -8.37 1.28 -7.79
N LEU A 234 -8.08 2.52 -8.21
CA LEU A 234 -6.80 3.18 -7.98
C LEU A 234 -6.49 3.36 -6.49
N ILE A 235 -7.48 3.74 -5.67
CA ILE A 235 -7.33 3.91 -4.21
C ILE A 235 -6.94 2.57 -3.56
N VAL A 236 -7.66 1.49 -3.89
CA VAL A 236 -7.39 0.17 -3.33
C VAL A 236 -6.06 -0.40 -3.85
N ASP A 237 -5.71 -0.12 -5.10
CA ASP A 237 -4.42 -0.51 -5.70
C ASP A 237 -3.25 0.17 -4.99
N LEU A 238 -3.30 1.50 -4.80
CA LEU A 238 -2.28 2.27 -4.09
C LEU A 238 -2.16 1.88 -2.61
N ASP A 239 -3.28 1.59 -1.96
CA ASP A 239 -3.26 1.21 -0.56
C ASP A 239 -2.73 -0.21 -0.34
N ARG A 240 -2.63 -1.05 -1.38
CA ARG A 240 -2.06 -2.39 -1.26
C ARG A 240 -0.53 -2.37 -1.35
N PRO A 241 0.17 -2.81 -0.29
CA PRO A 241 1.62 -2.66 -0.20
C PRO A 241 2.43 -3.58 -1.14
N ARG A 242 1.85 -4.71 -1.56
CA ARG A 242 2.57 -5.80 -2.26
C ARG A 242 1.77 -6.43 -3.42
N ARG A 243 0.61 -5.86 -3.75
CA ARG A 243 -0.30 -6.33 -4.79
C ARG A 243 -0.85 -5.12 -5.50
N GLY A 244 -0.84 -5.12 -6.83
CA GLY A 244 -1.45 -4.06 -7.61
C GLY A 244 -0.66 -3.74 -8.85
N ILE A 245 -1.07 -2.69 -9.55
CA ILE A 245 -0.36 -2.13 -10.69
C ILE A 245 0.73 -1.17 -10.21
N ILE A 246 0.46 -0.43 -9.12
CA ILE A 246 1.38 0.55 -8.54
C ILE A 246 2.11 -0.09 -7.35
N GLU A 247 3.28 -0.68 -7.63
CA GLU A 247 4.14 -1.29 -6.61
C GLU A 247 5.16 -0.30 -6.05
N VAL A 248 5.54 -0.51 -4.78
CA VAL A 248 6.58 0.29 -4.12
C VAL A 248 7.93 0.02 -4.79
N ASP A 249 8.55 1.06 -5.33
CA ASP A 249 9.80 0.95 -6.07
C ASP A 249 10.96 0.42 -5.19
N GLN A 250 11.59 -0.67 -5.64
CA GLN A 250 12.75 -1.28 -5.01
C GLN A 250 14.09 -0.76 -5.59
N SER A 251 14.07 0.27 -6.44
CA SER A 251 15.27 0.81 -7.12
C SER A 251 16.38 1.22 -6.16
N ALA A 252 16.07 1.84 -5.02
CA ALA A 252 17.07 2.27 -4.04
C ALA A 252 17.89 1.08 -3.50
N MET A 253 17.22 -0.03 -3.16
CA MET A 253 17.87 -1.26 -2.67
C MET A 253 18.70 -1.94 -3.78
N ARG A 254 18.18 -1.96 -5.02
CA ARG A 254 18.90 -2.48 -6.20
C ARG A 254 20.14 -1.65 -6.53
N ALA A 255 20.00 -0.33 -6.52
CA ALA A 255 21.08 0.61 -6.75
C ALA A 255 22.20 0.41 -5.72
N LEU A 256 21.84 0.29 -4.44
CA LEU A 256 22.80 -0.04 -3.39
C LEU A 256 23.50 -1.38 -3.63
N LEU A 257 22.77 -2.44 -3.98
CA LEU A 257 23.37 -3.76 -4.24
C LEU A 257 24.43 -3.73 -5.37
N ASN A 258 24.22 -2.86 -6.36
CA ASN A 258 25.15 -2.65 -7.47
C ASN A 258 26.41 -1.87 -7.06
N THR A 259 26.34 -1.02 -6.03
CA THR A 259 27.48 -0.24 -5.54
C THR A 259 28.31 -1.00 -4.50
N VAL A 260 27.71 -1.86 -3.67
CA VAL A 260 28.41 -2.58 -2.58
C VAL A 260 29.22 -3.79 -3.05
N LYS A 261 30.30 -3.57 -3.80
CA LYS A 261 31.16 -4.65 -4.32
C LYS A 261 32.10 -5.21 -3.24
N LEU A 262 32.27 -6.54 -3.21
CA LEU A 262 33.31 -7.15 -2.40
C LEU A 262 34.68 -6.72 -2.93
N PRO A 263 35.69 -6.49 -2.07
CA PRO A 263 37.04 -6.25 -2.53
C PRO A 263 37.47 -7.43 -3.41
N ASN A 264 38.02 -7.13 -4.60
CA ASN A 264 38.61 -8.15 -5.46
C ASN A 264 39.69 -8.86 -4.63
N GLY A 265 39.61 -10.18 -4.50
CA GLY A 265 40.66 -10.94 -3.84
C GLY A 265 41.98 -10.72 -4.58
N SER A 266 42.94 -10.11 -3.89
CA SER A 266 44.35 -10.06 -4.26
C SER A 266 45.15 -10.55 -3.07
#